data_AF-A0A544TW32-F1
#
_entry.id   AF-A0A544TW32-F1
#
_cell.length_a   1.000
_cell.length_b   1.000
_cell.length_c   1.000
_cell.angle_alpha   90.00
_cell.angle_beta   90.00
_cell.angle_gamma   90.00
#
_symmetry.space_group_name_H-M   'P 1'
#
loop_
_entity.id
_entity.type
_entity.pdbx_description
1 polymer ?
#
loop_
_entity_poly.entity_id
_entity_poly.type
_entity_poly.pdbx_seq_one_letter_code
_entity_poly.pdbx_strand_id
1 'polypeptide(L)'
;MTQYNIEELKMFNQVFLALFLVADFALYLFFNNAVFPWFALLGSGIGLAIIVLCWTGKKHTYFIATLLVCTAVFSLVYNWHTIVH
;
A
#
# COMPACT_ATOMS: atom_id res chain seq x y z
N MET A 1 -24.17 -14.60 -11.48
CA MET A 1 -23.57 -13.62 -10.55
C MET A 1 -24.36 -12.33 -10.67
N THR A 2 -24.84 -11.75 -9.57
CA THR A 2 -25.58 -10.47 -9.61
C THR A 2 -24.62 -9.31 -9.87
N GLN A 3 -25.13 -8.18 -10.38
CA GLN A 3 -24.30 -6.97 -10.57
C GLN A 3 -23.69 -6.48 -9.26
N TYR A 4 -24.44 -6.56 -8.17
CA TYR A 4 -23.97 -6.27 -6.81
C TYR A 4 -22.70 -7.06 -6.44
N ASN A 5 -22.71 -8.38 -6.63
CA ASN A 5 -21.55 -9.23 -6.30
C ASN A 5 -20.31 -8.87 -7.13
N ILE A 6 -20.49 -8.42 -8.37
CA ILE A 6 -19.39 -8.02 -9.24
C ILE A 6 -18.77 -6.69 -8.77
N GLU A 7 -19.58 -5.74 -8.31
CA GLU A 7 -19.10 -4.47 -7.79
C GLU A 7 -18.34 -4.63 -6.47
N GLU A 8 -18.86 -5.44 -5.55
CA GLU A 8 -18.15 -5.77 -4.30
C GLU A 8 -16.82 -6.46 -4.57
N LEU A 9 -16.80 -7.45 -5.48
CA LEU A 9 -15.58 -8.17 -5.82
C LEU A 9 -14.52 -7.23 -6.42
N LYS A 10 -14.94 -6.22 -7.22
CA LYS A 10 -14.02 -5.21 -7.75
C LYS A 10 -13.43 -4.34 -6.65
N MET A 11 -14.22 -3.92 -5.66
CA MET A 11 -13.72 -3.16 -4.51
C MET A 11 -12.75 -4.01 -3.69
N PHE A 12 -13.11 -5.24 -3.40
CA PHE A 12 -12.25 -6.17 -2.67
C PHE A 12 -10.92 -6.39 -3.40
N ASN A 13 -10.96 -6.60 -4.71
CA ASN A 13 -9.76 -6.76 -5.51
C ASN A 13 -8.83 -5.52 -5.46
N GLN A 14 -9.38 -4.31 -5.43
CA GLN A 14 -8.59 -3.09 -5.25
C GLN A 14 -7.86 -3.06 -3.91
N VAL A 15 -8.55 -3.44 -2.83
CA VAL A 15 -7.97 -3.49 -1.49
C VAL A 15 -6.87 -4.55 -1.39
N PHE A 16 -7.14 -5.77 -1.87
CA PHE A 16 -6.18 -6.87 -1.82
C PHE A 16 -4.94 -6.62 -2.68
N LEU A 17 -5.12 -6.03 -3.86
CA LEU A 17 -3.99 -5.68 -4.72
C LEU A 17 -3.08 -4.63 -4.06
N ALA A 18 -3.67 -3.61 -3.43
CA ALA A 18 -2.90 -2.60 -2.69
C ALA A 18 -2.14 -3.23 -1.51
N LEU A 19 -2.80 -4.09 -0.73
CA LEU A 19 -2.19 -4.79 0.38
C LEU A 19 -1.01 -5.66 -0.07
N PHE A 20 -1.23 -6.47 -1.11
CA PHE A 20 -0.22 -7.38 -1.65
C PHE A 20 1.02 -6.61 -2.12
N LEU A 21 0.81 -5.55 -2.91
CA LEU A 21 1.88 -4.73 -3.46
C LEU A 21 2.73 -4.05 -2.37
N VAL A 22 2.08 -3.48 -1.35
CA VAL A 22 2.81 -2.82 -0.25
C VAL A 22 3.51 -3.86 0.65
N ALA A 23 2.86 -4.97 0.96
CA ALA A 23 3.42 -6.01 1.82
C ALA A 23 4.66 -6.66 1.18
N ASP A 24 4.59 -7.04 -0.09
CA ASP A 24 5.73 -7.63 -0.80
C ASP A 24 6.89 -6.64 -0.95
N PHE A 25 6.59 -5.37 -1.22
CA PHE A 25 7.63 -4.34 -1.32
C PHE A 25 8.27 -4.07 0.05
N ALA A 26 7.49 -4.00 1.12
CA ALA A 26 8.02 -3.85 2.47
C ALA A 26 8.88 -5.05 2.88
N LEU A 27 8.44 -6.27 2.56
CA LEU A 27 9.18 -7.50 2.82
C LEU A 27 10.50 -7.55 2.03
N TYR A 28 10.48 -7.13 0.76
CA TYR A 28 11.67 -6.97 -0.06
C TYR A 28 12.67 -5.98 0.57
N LEU A 29 12.19 -4.82 1.03
CA LEU A 29 13.04 -3.82 1.68
C LEU A 29 13.64 -4.36 2.99
N PHE A 30 12.87 -5.13 3.76
CA PHE A 30 13.34 -5.76 4.99
C PHE A 30 14.46 -6.78 4.75
N PHE A 31 14.37 -7.60 3.71
CA PHE A 31 15.41 -8.62 3.44
C PHE A 31 16.67 -8.07 2.79
N ASN A 32 16.60 -6.94 2.07
CA ASN A 32 17.72 -6.43 1.28
C ASN A 32 18.49 -5.28 1.95
N ASN A 33 18.06 -4.81 3.12
CA ASN A 33 18.71 -3.69 3.80
C ASN A 33 18.96 -4.02 5.27
N ALA A 34 20.16 -3.71 5.76
CA ALA A 34 20.52 -3.91 7.17
C ALA A 34 19.69 -3.02 8.12
N VAL A 35 19.29 -1.84 7.65
CA VAL A 35 18.38 -0.92 8.35
C VAL A 35 17.19 -0.68 7.44
N PHE A 36 15.98 -0.79 8.00
CA PHE A 36 14.76 -0.67 7.21
C PHE A 36 14.62 0.73 6.57
N PRO A 37 14.60 0.86 5.23
CA PRO A 37 14.57 2.15 4.54
C PRO A 37 13.14 2.68 4.45
N TRP A 38 12.62 3.16 5.58
CA TRP A 38 11.24 3.65 5.73
C TRP A 38 10.87 4.78 4.75
N PHE A 39 11.82 5.64 4.41
CA PHE A 39 11.61 6.72 3.43
C PHE A 39 11.40 6.18 2.02
N ALA A 40 12.05 5.08 1.64
CA ALA A 40 11.84 4.44 0.34
C ALA A 40 10.45 3.83 0.24
N LEU A 41 9.95 3.22 1.32
CA LEU A 41 8.58 2.71 1.40
C LEU A 41 7.53 3.83 1.29
N LEU A 42 7.71 4.93 2.03
CA LEU A 42 6.82 6.08 1.95
C LEU A 42 6.86 6.74 0.58
N GLY A 43 8.06 6.95 0.03
CA GLY A 43 8.27 7.56 -1.27
C GLY A 43 7.64 6.74 -2.40
N SER A 44 7.80 5.41 -2.39
CA SER A 44 7.18 4.54 -3.39
C SER A 44 5.66 4.48 -3.23
N GLY A 45 5.14 4.41 -2.00
CA GLY A 45 3.70 4.40 -1.72
C GLY A 45 3.02 5.70 -2.16
N ILE A 46 3.54 6.85 -1.76
CA ILE A 46 3.00 8.16 -2.14
C ILE A 46 3.18 8.39 -3.66
N GLY A 47 4.34 8.03 -4.22
CA GLY A 47 4.60 8.15 -5.65
C GLY A 47 3.62 7.34 -6.49
N LEU A 48 3.38 6.07 -6.12
CA LEU A 48 2.41 5.23 -6.81
C LEU A 48 0.98 5.76 -6.67
N ALA A 49 0.62 6.26 -5.48
CA ALA A 49 -0.68 6.88 -5.24
C ALA A 49 -0.93 8.08 -6.18
N ILE A 50 0.06 8.96 -6.35
CA ILE A 50 -0.02 10.12 -7.26
C ILE A 50 -0.17 9.66 -8.70
N ILE A 51 0.67 8.70 -9.15
CA ILE A 51 0.62 8.18 -10.53
C ILE A 51 -0.76 7.60 -10.84
N VAL A 52 -1.29 6.75 -9.94
CA VAL A 52 -2.61 6.11 -10.13
C VAL A 52 -3.72 7.16 -10.11
N LEU A 53 -3.64 8.15 -9.23
CA LEU A 53 -4.60 9.24 -9.16
C LEU A 53 -4.61 10.08 -10.45
N CYS A 54 -3.44 10.41 -10.99
CA CYS A 54 -3.31 11.16 -12.24
C CYS A 54 -3.78 10.36 -13.46
N TRP A 55 -3.54 9.04 -13.50
CA TRP A 55 -3.94 8.21 -14.64
C TRP A 55 -5.43 7.86 -14.61
N THR A 56 -5.91 7.34 -13.49
CA THR A 56 -7.24 6.71 -13.41
C THR A 56 -8.31 7.59 -12.76
N GLY A 57 -7.92 8.77 -12.26
CA GLY A 57 -8.81 9.69 -11.56
C GLY A 57 -9.41 9.04 -10.30
N LYS A 58 -10.69 9.31 -10.04
CA LYS A 58 -11.41 8.84 -8.84
C LYS A 58 -11.89 7.38 -8.91
N LYS A 59 -11.62 6.63 -9.99
CA LYS A 59 -12.14 5.26 -10.18
C LYS A 59 -11.51 4.23 -9.24
N HIS A 60 -10.28 4.45 -8.78
CA HIS A 60 -9.54 3.54 -7.91
C HIS A 60 -9.21 4.16 -6.55
N THR A 61 -10.15 4.94 -6.01
CA THR A 61 -9.96 5.63 -4.73
C THR A 61 -9.70 4.65 -3.58
N TYR A 62 -10.35 3.47 -3.57
CA TYR A 62 -10.12 2.44 -2.55
C TYR A 62 -8.71 1.85 -2.62
N PHE A 63 -8.20 1.58 -3.83
CA PHE A 63 -6.81 1.15 -4.01
C PHE A 63 -5.84 2.18 -3.43
N ILE A 64 -6.00 3.46 -3.77
CA ILE A 64 -5.12 4.55 -3.29
C ILE A 64 -5.19 4.68 -1.77
N ALA A 65 -6.40 4.66 -1.19
CA ALA A 65 -6.59 4.79 0.25
C ALA A 65 -5.96 3.60 1.00
N THR A 66 -6.24 2.37 0.57
CA THR A 66 -5.64 1.18 1.16
C THR A 66 -4.13 1.18 1.02
N LEU A 67 -3.61 1.59 -0.14
CA LEU A 67 -2.17 1.67 -0.37
C LEU A 67 -1.49 2.61 0.63
N LEU A 68 -2.01 3.83 0.80
CA LEU A 68 -1.45 4.79 1.76
C LEU A 68 -1.55 4.31 3.21
N VAL A 69 -2.68 3.70 3.59
CA VAL A 69 -2.87 3.13 4.93
C VAL A 69 -1.87 1.99 5.17
N CYS A 70 -1.74 1.06 4.23
CA CYS A 70 -0.78 -0.03 4.33
C CYS A 70 0.66 0.50 4.40
N THR A 71 1.04 1.49 3.58
CA THR A 71 2.37 2.09 3.61
C THR A 71 2.66 2.69 4.99
N ALA A 72 1.71 3.41 5.58
CA ALA A 72 1.86 3.99 6.91
C ALA A 72 1.98 2.90 8.00
N VAL A 73 1.11 1.88 7.97
CA VAL A 73 1.13 0.78 8.94
C VAL A 73 2.45 0.01 8.88
N PHE A 74 2.88 -0.41 7.69
CA PHE A 74 4.14 -1.15 7.54
C PHE A 74 5.36 -0.29 7.90
N SER A 75 5.34 1.01 7.58
CA SER A 75 6.38 1.92 8.02
C SER A 75 6.48 1.97 9.55
N LEU A 76 5.36 2.07 10.27
CA LEU A 76 5.36 2.05 11.74
C LEU A 76 5.81 0.71 12.32
N VAL A 77 5.30 -0.41 11.79
CA VAL A 77 5.60 -1.75 12.30
C VAL A 77 7.08 -2.07 12.16
N TYR A 78 7.68 -1.82 10.98
CA TYR A 78 9.10 -2.12 10.76
C TYR A 78 10.06 -1.14 11.47
N ASN A 79 9.58 0.05 11.89
CA ASN A 79 10.35 1.01 12.70
C ASN A 79 9.99 0.96 14.18
N TRP A 80 9.19 0.00 14.65
CA TRP A 80 8.69 0.00 16.03
C TRP A 80 9.82 0.01 17.08
N HIS A 81 10.92 -0.69 16.78
CA HIS A 81 12.12 -0.75 17.64
C HIS A 81 12.83 0.60 17.81
N THR A 82 12.65 1.56 16.91
CA THR A 82 13.23 2.91 17.03
C THR A 82 12.28 3.90 17.68
N ILE A 83 10.97 3.61 17.68
CA ILE A 83 9.92 4.50 18.20
C ILE A 83 9.65 4.25 19.68
N VAL A 84 9.66 2.98 20.13
CA VAL A 84 9.40 2.61 21.52
C VAL A 84 10.71 2.14 22.16
N HIS A 85 11.23 2.98 23.05
CA HIS A 85 12.48 2.78 23.80
C HIS A 85 12.19 2.40 25.26
#